data_AF-A0AAV4MKA3-F1
#
_entry.id   AF-A0AAV4MKA3-F1
#
_cell.length_a   1.000
_cell.length_b   1.000
_cell.length_c   1.000
_cell.angle_alpha   90.00
_cell.angle_beta   90.00
_cell.angle_gamma   90.00
#
_symmetry.space_group_name_H-M   'P 1'
#
loop_
_entity.id
_entity.type
_entity.pdbx_description
1 polymer ?
#
loop_
_entity_poly.entity_id
_entity_poly.type
_entity_poly.pdbx_seq_one_letter_code
_entity_poly.pdbx_strand_id
1 'polypeptide(L)'
;MLLFDQLLSAFGSVAEHCLPSLLRTLFAWYDRQGVDSPLSIELRMRCDSKSKGDVQEKTEKDYLHERRDLAVEFIFCLVLIEVLKQLSVHPGHDDLVMYIENLAFKHFRFREGAQTGPNAQNVNIIADLYAEVIGVLAQSRFQSVRKRFVAELKELRSKEPSPITTHSIISLLMGMKFLELKWFQLKNLKLPFSLCKNATYFLEVKDKDIKHALAGLFVEILVPVAATVKNEVNVPCLKTFVEIIGIIFWLCVYHILKHRDPKMCRVALESLYRLLWVYMIRIKCESNTATQSRLQSIVNSLFPKGSKAIVPRDTPLNIFVKIIQFIAQERLDFAMKEIVFDLLSVGRPIKIILTPERMSIALRAFLVVADSLQQKEGDPPMPRTVGVLPSGNTLRVKRHS
;
A
#
# COMPACT_ATOMS: atom_id res chain seq x y z
N MET A 1 -22.95 -12.68 -14.54
CA MET A 1 -21.68 -12.63 -13.77
C MET A 1 -20.93 -13.96 -13.87
N LEU A 2 -21.52 -15.09 -13.50
CA LEU A 2 -20.88 -16.44 -13.60
C LEU A 2 -20.29 -16.79 -14.98
N LEU A 3 -20.99 -16.50 -16.08
CA LEU A 3 -20.51 -16.82 -17.44
C LEU A 3 -19.26 -16.01 -17.83
N PHE A 4 -19.17 -14.75 -17.40
CA PHE A 4 -18.02 -13.91 -17.71
C PHE A 4 -16.79 -14.32 -16.90
N ASP A 5 -16.97 -14.67 -15.63
CA ASP A 5 -15.89 -15.21 -14.81
C ASP A 5 -15.37 -16.56 -15.36
N GLN A 6 -16.27 -17.41 -15.88
CA GLN A 6 -15.89 -18.64 -16.58
C GLN A 6 -15.10 -18.36 -17.86
N LEU A 7 -15.50 -17.35 -18.63
CA LEU A 7 -14.79 -16.92 -19.84
C LEU A 7 -13.38 -16.40 -19.51
N LEU A 8 -13.24 -15.58 -18.47
CA LEU A 8 -11.93 -15.12 -17.99
C LEU A 8 -11.05 -16.31 -17.61
N SER A 9 -11.59 -17.24 -16.81
CA SER A 9 -10.86 -18.46 -16.44
C SER A 9 -10.42 -19.25 -17.67
N ALA A 10 -11.26 -19.36 -18.69
CA ALA A 10 -10.92 -20.03 -19.94
C ALA A 10 -9.79 -19.31 -20.69
N PHE A 11 -9.81 -17.97 -20.76
CA PHE A 11 -8.68 -17.20 -21.29
C PHE A 11 -7.39 -17.44 -20.50
N GLY A 12 -7.47 -17.51 -19.18
CA GLY A 12 -6.33 -17.85 -18.31
C GLY A 12 -5.74 -19.22 -18.60
N SER A 13 -6.58 -20.24 -18.85
CA SER A 13 -6.12 -21.58 -19.23
C SER A 13 -5.52 -21.62 -20.64
N VAL A 14 -6.14 -20.95 -21.62
CA VAL A 14 -5.63 -20.88 -22.99
C VAL A 14 -4.29 -20.12 -23.05
N ALA A 15 -4.15 -19.08 -22.23
CA ALA A 15 -2.94 -18.29 -22.13
C ALA A 15 -1.71 -19.11 -21.76
N GLU A 16 -1.84 -20.22 -21.01
CA GLU A 16 -0.72 -21.11 -20.68
C GLU A 16 -0.01 -21.68 -21.91
N HIS A 17 -0.72 -21.79 -23.04
CA HIS A 17 -0.19 -22.36 -24.26
C HIS A 17 0.12 -21.31 -25.33
N CYS A 18 -0.61 -20.20 -25.38
CA CYS A 18 -0.51 -19.22 -26.47
C CYS A 18 -0.64 -17.75 -26.05
N LEU A 19 -0.17 -17.39 -24.85
CA LEU A 19 -0.22 -16.02 -24.32
C LEU A 19 0.21 -14.94 -25.34
N PRO A 20 1.33 -15.05 -26.08
CA PRO A 20 1.75 -13.96 -26.96
C PRO A 20 0.75 -13.69 -28.09
N SER A 21 0.15 -14.73 -28.66
CA SER A 21 -0.88 -14.61 -29.70
C SER A 21 -2.17 -14.05 -29.14
N LEU A 22 -2.55 -14.47 -27.93
CA LEU A 22 -3.71 -13.96 -27.23
C LEU A 22 -3.55 -12.47 -26.91
N LEU A 23 -2.40 -12.04 -26.40
CA LEU A 23 -2.10 -10.64 -26.12
C LEU A 23 -2.13 -9.78 -27.38
N ARG A 24 -1.50 -10.22 -28.48
CA ARG A 24 -1.56 -9.49 -29.76
C ARG A 24 -2.99 -9.34 -30.28
N THR A 25 -3.80 -10.38 -30.13
CA THR A 25 -5.21 -10.33 -30.53
C THR A 25 -6.01 -9.38 -29.63
N LEU A 26 -5.75 -9.42 -28.32
CA LEU A 26 -6.39 -8.53 -27.35
C LEU A 26 -6.01 -7.06 -27.59
N PHE A 27 -4.75 -6.77 -27.90
CA PHE A 27 -4.28 -5.43 -28.26
C PHE A 27 -4.95 -4.95 -29.56
N ALA A 28 -4.97 -5.79 -30.59
CA ALA A 28 -5.66 -5.44 -31.84
C ALA A 28 -7.17 -5.22 -31.64
N TRP A 29 -7.81 -5.96 -30.74
CA TRP A 29 -9.21 -5.72 -30.37
C TRP A 29 -9.38 -4.37 -29.65
N TYR A 30 -8.49 -4.05 -28.72
CA TYR A 30 -8.48 -2.79 -27.98
C TYR A 30 -8.28 -1.58 -28.90
N ASP A 31 -7.27 -1.64 -29.77
CA ASP A 31 -6.97 -0.58 -30.73
C ASP A 31 -8.17 -0.31 -31.68
N ARG A 32 -8.88 -1.38 -32.10
CA ARG A 32 -10.11 -1.26 -32.91
C ARG A 32 -11.26 -0.56 -32.20
N GLN A 33 -11.30 -0.53 -30.87
CA GLN A 33 -12.33 0.20 -30.14
C GLN A 33 -12.13 1.72 -30.18
N GLY A 34 -10.95 2.20 -30.62
CA GLY A 34 -10.68 3.63 -30.80
C GLY A 34 -10.62 4.44 -29.51
N VAL A 35 -10.36 3.80 -28.36
CA VAL A 35 -10.23 4.44 -27.03
C VAL A 35 -9.13 5.50 -27.00
N ASP A 36 -8.07 5.29 -27.80
CA ASP A 36 -6.95 6.21 -27.98
C ASP A 36 -7.00 6.96 -29.32
N SER A 37 -8.18 7.06 -29.95
CA SER A 37 -8.36 7.88 -31.15
C SER A 37 -8.06 9.36 -30.86
N PRO A 38 -7.58 10.15 -31.84
CA PRO A 38 -7.34 11.59 -31.67
C PRO A 38 -8.56 12.32 -31.11
N LEU A 39 -9.76 11.91 -31.53
CA LEU A 39 -11.02 12.45 -31.03
C LEU A 39 -11.26 12.12 -29.55
N SER A 40 -11.06 10.87 -29.14
CA SER A 40 -11.16 10.47 -27.73
C SER A 40 -10.12 11.20 -26.86
N ILE A 41 -8.91 11.42 -27.39
CA ILE A 41 -7.86 12.18 -26.70
C ILE A 41 -8.25 13.65 -26.57
N GLU A 42 -8.78 14.29 -27.62
CA GLU A 42 -9.25 15.67 -27.59
C GLU A 42 -10.37 15.86 -26.56
N LEU A 43 -11.36 14.95 -26.55
CA LEU A 43 -12.46 14.94 -25.57
C LEU A 43 -11.97 14.78 -24.12
N ARG A 44 -10.88 14.03 -23.92
CA ARG A 44 -10.22 13.87 -22.61
C ARG A 44 -9.42 15.11 -22.21
N MET A 45 -8.81 15.84 -23.17
CA MET A 45 -7.94 17.00 -22.93
C MET A 45 -8.69 18.32 -22.72
N ARG A 46 -9.92 18.46 -23.20
CA ARG A 46 -10.78 19.65 -22.93
C ARG A 46 -10.98 19.94 -21.42
N CYS A 47 -10.58 19.01 -20.56
CA CYS A 47 -10.59 19.10 -19.11
C CYS A 47 -9.39 19.83 -18.47
N ASP A 48 -8.24 19.95 -19.15
CA ASP A 48 -6.97 20.41 -18.54
C ASP A 48 -6.61 21.87 -18.86
N SER A 49 -7.26 22.51 -19.84
CA SER A 49 -7.01 23.91 -20.22
C SER A 49 -7.91 24.90 -19.47
N LYS A 50 -7.53 25.25 -18.23
CA LYS A 50 -8.02 26.47 -17.54
C LYS A 50 -7.30 27.75 -18.04
N SER A 51 -7.18 27.93 -19.35
CA SER A 51 -6.73 29.19 -19.93
C SER A 51 -7.92 29.93 -20.53
N LYS A 52 -8.28 31.05 -19.88
CA LYS A 52 -9.28 32.08 -20.24
C LYS A 52 -9.73 32.04 -21.70
N GLY A 53 -11.04 31.85 -21.93
CA GLY A 53 -11.66 32.20 -23.21
C GLY A 53 -13.00 31.55 -23.47
N ASP A 54 -13.06 30.21 -23.46
CA ASP A 54 -14.26 29.48 -23.84
C ASP A 54 -14.26 28.11 -23.16
N VAL A 55 -15.02 27.98 -22.06
CA VAL A 55 -15.24 26.66 -21.44
C VAL A 55 -16.38 26.03 -22.23
N GLN A 56 -16.05 25.30 -23.29
CA GLN A 56 -17.02 24.44 -23.97
C GLN A 56 -17.43 23.33 -22.98
N GLU A 57 -18.61 23.48 -22.37
CA GLU A 57 -19.14 22.53 -21.40
C GLU A 57 -19.28 21.14 -22.06
N LYS A 58 -18.74 20.08 -21.43
CA LYS A 58 -18.87 18.70 -21.93
C LYS A 58 -20.36 18.38 -22.07
N THR A 59 -20.75 17.94 -23.26
CA THR A 59 -22.14 17.54 -23.53
C THR A 59 -22.44 16.18 -22.90
N GLU A 60 -23.71 15.86 -22.70
CA GLU A 60 -24.14 14.54 -22.23
C GLU A 60 -23.59 13.40 -23.12
N LYS A 61 -23.50 13.65 -24.43
CA LYS A 61 -22.90 12.71 -25.40
C LYS A 61 -21.43 12.45 -25.10
N ASP A 62 -20.65 13.47 -24.71
CA ASP A 62 -19.22 13.33 -24.40
C ASP A 62 -19.01 12.43 -23.17
N TYR A 63 -19.86 12.57 -22.15
CA TYR A 63 -19.81 11.71 -20.97
C TYR A 63 -20.21 10.26 -21.29
N LEU A 64 -21.15 10.04 -22.20
CA LEU A 64 -21.53 8.70 -22.65
C LEU A 64 -20.40 8.04 -23.46
N HIS A 65 -19.71 8.79 -24.31
CA HIS A 65 -18.55 8.32 -25.05
C HIS A 65 -17.39 7.96 -24.11
N GLU A 66 -17.07 8.81 -23.14
CA GLU A 66 -16.06 8.53 -22.11
C GLU A 66 -16.43 7.28 -21.30
N ARG A 67 -17.70 7.11 -20.92
CA ARG A 67 -18.17 5.92 -20.19
C ARG A 67 -18.03 4.64 -21.01
N ARG A 68 -18.30 4.69 -22.32
CA ARG A 68 -18.06 3.56 -23.25
C ARG A 68 -16.58 3.20 -23.28
N ASP A 69 -15.71 4.20 -23.44
CA ASP A 69 -14.26 3.99 -23.50
C ASP A 69 -13.75 3.35 -22.18
N LEU A 70 -14.21 3.86 -21.03
CA LEU A 70 -13.89 3.27 -19.72
C LEU A 70 -14.41 1.83 -19.59
N ALA A 71 -15.57 1.50 -20.15
CA ALA A 71 -16.10 0.12 -20.13
C ALA A 71 -15.26 -0.84 -21.00
N VAL A 72 -14.72 -0.37 -22.12
CA VAL A 72 -13.76 -1.15 -22.93
C VAL A 72 -12.49 -1.42 -22.13
N GLU A 73 -11.94 -0.38 -21.51
CA GLU A 73 -10.73 -0.49 -20.68
C GLU A 73 -10.94 -1.41 -19.48
N PHE A 74 -12.14 -1.39 -18.88
CA PHE A 74 -12.53 -2.30 -17.81
C PHE A 74 -12.39 -3.77 -18.23
N ILE A 75 -13.01 -4.14 -19.36
CA ILE A 75 -12.96 -5.51 -19.89
C ILE A 75 -11.52 -5.88 -20.25
N PHE A 76 -10.81 -4.97 -20.92
CA PHE A 76 -9.42 -5.16 -21.32
C PHE A 76 -8.53 -5.48 -20.11
N CYS A 77 -8.62 -4.71 -19.04
CA CYS A 77 -7.84 -4.95 -17.83
C CYS A 77 -8.17 -6.28 -17.16
N LEU A 78 -9.46 -6.66 -17.07
CA LEU A 78 -9.85 -7.93 -16.47
C LEU A 78 -9.29 -9.13 -17.23
N VAL A 79 -9.29 -9.09 -18.57
CA VAL A 79 -8.65 -10.14 -19.37
C VAL A 79 -7.14 -10.13 -19.15
N LEU A 80 -6.48 -8.95 -19.15
CA LEU A 80 -5.05 -8.84 -18.89
C LEU A 80 -4.64 -9.42 -17.53
N ILE A 81 -5.34 -9.07 -16.46
CA ILE A 81 -5.08 -9.57 -15.10
C ILE A 81 -5.10 -11.10 -15.08
N GLU A 82 -6.02 -11.72 -15.82
CA GLU A 82 -6.15 -13.17 -15.85
C GLU A 82 -5.03 -13.84 -16.66
N VAL A 83 -4.77 -13.35 -17.87
CA VAL A 83 -3.82 -14.00 -18.81
C VAL A 83 -2.36 -13.76 -18.42
N LEU A 84 -2.04 -12.60 -17.81
CA LEU A 84 -0.67 -12.26 -17.43
C LEU A 84 -0.12 -13.12 -16.28
N LYS A 85 -0.97 -13.86 -15.56
CA LYS A 85 -0.53 -14.87 -14.58
C LYS A 85 0.36 -15.94 -15.23
N GLN A 86 0.16 -16.20 -16.51
CA GLN A 86 0.91 -17.19 -17.29
C GLN A 86 2.19 -16.61 -17.94
N LEU A 87 2.53 -15.35 -17.72
CA LEU A 87 3.70 -14.74 -18.38
C LEU A 87 5.03 -15.40 -18.01
N SER A 88 5.12 -16.04 -16.84
CA SER A 88 6.33 -16.74 -16.38
C SER A 88 6.68 -17.96 -17.25
N VAL A 89 5.68 -18.62 -17.85
CA VAL A 89 5.88 -19.77 -18.76
C VAL A 89 6.21 -19.36 -20.19
N HIS A 90 6.17 -18.06 -20.49
CA HIS A 90 6.53 -17.48 -21.80
C HIS A 90 7.71 -16.50 -21.66
N PRO A 91 8.96 -17.00 -21.66
CA PRO A 91 10.14 -16.13 -21.64
C PRO A 91 10.25 -15.32 -22.95
N GLY A 92 10.76 -14.09 -22.86
CA GLY A 92 10.82 -13.14 -23.98
C GLY A 92 9.60 -12.22 -24.04
N HIS A 93 9.39 -11.61 -25.22
CA HIS A 93 8.29 -10.69 -25.54
C HIS A 93 8.29 -9.35 -24.79
N ASP A 94 9.47 -8.73 -24.70
CA ASP A 94 9.61 -7.40 -24.08
C ASP A 94 8.81 -6.31 -24.82
N ASP A 95 8.51 -6.51 -26.10
CA ASP A 95 7.60 -5.67 -26.90
C ASP A 95 6.18 -5.63 -26.31
N LEU A 96 5.63 -6.80 -25.98
CA LEU A 96 4.28 -6.91 -25.39
C LEU A 96 4.25 -6.35 -23.98
N VAL A 97 5.29 -6.62 -23.19
CA VAL A 97 5.46 -6.07 -21.83
C VAL A 97 5.52 -4.54 -21.89
N MET A 98 6.33 -3.99 -22.78
CA MET A 98 6.49 -2.55 -22.96
C MET A 98 5.18 -1.87 -23.39
N TYR A 99 4.39 -2.51 -24.26
CA TYR A 99 3.06 -1.98 -24.65
C TYR A 99 2.15 -1.86 -23.42
N ILE A 100 2.05 -2.91 -22.60
CA ILE A 100 1.23 -2.92 -21.37
C ILE A 100 1.72 -1.87 -20.38
N GLU A 101 3.04 -1.77 -20.17
CA GLU A 101 3.64 -0.75 -19.31
C GLU A 101 3.28 0.67 -19.79
N ASN A 102 3.47 0.97 -21.08
CA ASN A 102 3.16 2.29 -21.62
C ASN A 102 1.69 2.66 -21.44
N LEU A 103 0.78 1.70 -21.62
CA LEU A 103 -0.65 1.91 -21.42
C LEU A 103 -0.95 2.20 -19.94
N ALA A 104 -0.53 1.34 -19.03
CA ALA A 104 -0.80 1.53 -17.59
C ALA A 104 -0.22 2.85 -17.05
N PHE A 105 1.02 3.19 -17.40
CA PHE A 105 1.65 4.43 -16.93
C PHE A 105 0.99 5.69 -17.51
N LYS A 106 0.33 5.61 -18.67
CA LYS A 106 -0.51 6.70 -19.19
C LYS A 106 -1.75 6.95 -18.30
N HIS A 107 -2.28 5.91 -17.68
CA HIS A 107 -3.41 5.99 -16.73
C HIS A 107 -3.00 6.43 -15.32
N PHE A 108 -1.72 6.31 -14.96
CA PHE A 108 -1.21 6.83 -13.68
C PHE A 108 -0.91 8.33 -13.70
N ARG A 109 -0.93 8.97 -14.88
CA ARG A 109 -0.74 10.42 -15.00
C ARG A 109 -1.95 11.15 -14.43
N PHE A 110 -1.68 12.09 -13.52
CA PHE A 110 -2.70 12.96 -12.97
C PHE A 110 -3.34 13.84 -14.06
N ARG A 111 -4.66 13.98 -14.01
CA ARG A 111 -5.46 14.85 -14.88
C ARG A 111 -6.47 15.58 -14.02
N GLU A 112 -6.50 16.92 -14.10
CA GLU A 112 -7.25 17.73 -13.14
C GLU A 112 -8.76 17.61 -13.39
N GLY A 113 -9.20 17.70 -14.65
CA GLY A 113 -10.62 17.60 -14.97
C GLY A 113 -11.17 16.17 -15.08
N ALA A 114 -10.33 15.15 -14.93
CA ALA A 114 -10.79 13.75 -14.85
C ALA A 114 -11.44 13.41 -13.50
N GLN A 115 -11.16 14.19 -12.44
CA GLN A 115 -11.63 13.91 -11.08
C GLN A 115 -12.94 14.61 -10.70
N THR A 116 -13.45 15.51 -11.53
CA THR A 116 -14.63 16.35 -11.21
C THR A 116 -15.87 16.00 -12.02
N GLY A 117 -15.75 15.17 -13.07
CA GLY A 117 -16.87 14.77 -13.93
C GLY A 117 -17.72 13.62 -13.37
N PRO A 118 -18.92 13.36 -13.95
CA PRO A 118 -19.81 12.26 -13.56
C PRO A 118 -19.17 10.87 -13.69
N ASN A 119 -18.13 10.73 -14.53
CA ASN A 119 -17.38 9.49 -14.71
C ASN A 119 -16.16 9.34 -13.79
N ALA A 120 -15.88 10.30 -12.88
CA ALA A 120 -14.66 10.31 -12.07
C ALA A 120 -14.45 9.01 -11.27
N GLN A 121 -15.53 8.42 -10.75
CA GLN A 121 -15.46 7.12 -10.05
C GLN A 121 -15.00 5.99 -10.97
N ASN A 122 -15.52 5.95 -12.21
CA ASN A 122 -15.13 4.94 -13.20
C ASN A 122 -13.66 5.12 -13.60
N VAL A 123 -13.19 6.36 -13.76
CA VAL A 123 -11.77 6.65 -14.03
C VAL A 123 -10.87 6.09 -12.92
N ASN A 124 -11.24 6.29 -11.65
CA ASN A 124 -10.48 5.73 -10.52
C ASN A 124 -10.50 4.19 -10.52
N ILE A 125 -11.62 3.56 -10.86
CA ILE A 125 -11.70 2.10 -11.00
C ILE A 125 -10.76 1.59 -12.10
N ILE A 126 -10.71 2.28 -13.25
CA ILE A 126 -9.79 1.90 -14.34
C ILE A 126 -8.33 2.08 -13.94
N ALA A 127 -7.98 3.18 -13.27
CA ALA A 127 -6.63 3.37 -12.75
C ALA A 127 -6.22 2.27 -11.77
N ASP A 128 -7.16 1.83 -10.92
CA ASP A 128 -6.97 0.72 -10.00
C ASP A 128 -6.77 -0.62 -10.72
N LEU A 129 -7.54 -0.88 -11.77
CA LEU A 129 -7.37 -2.08 -12.60
C LEU A 129 -6.02 -2.10 -13.33
N TYR A 130 -5.56 -0.97 -13.87
CA TYR A 130 -4.21 -0.90 -14.46
C TYR A 130 -3.11 -1.06 -13.42
N ALA A 131 -3.32 -0.59 -12.19
CA ALA A 131 -2.42 -0.84 -11.08
C ALA A 131 -2.36 -2.35 -10.76
N GLU A 132 -3.48 -3.07 -10.81
CA GLU A 132 -3.52 -4.54 -10.66
C GLU A 132 -2.83 -5.26 -11.83
N VAL A 133 -3.03 -4.80 -13.08
CA VAL A 133 -2.31 -5.31 -14.27
C VAL A 133 -0.80 -5.20 -14.07
N ILE A 134 -0.30 -4.04 -13.63
CA ILE A 134 1.12 -3.83 -13.33
C ILE A 134 1.56 -4.71 -12.16
N GLY A 135 0.71 -4.90 -11.15
CA GLY A 135 0.92 -5.83 -10.04
C GLY A 135 1.19 -7.26 -10.50
N VAL A 136 0.32 -7.80 -11.36
CA VAL A 136 0.48 -9.14 -11.94
C VAL A 136 1.70 -9.21 -12.86
N LEU A 137 1.89 -8.21 -13.73
CA LEU A 137 3.04 -8.13 -14.64
C LEU A 137 4.38 -8.13 -13.89
N ALA A 138 4.44 -7.40 -12.78
CA ALA A 138 5.62 -7.29 -11.93
C ALA A 138 6.05 -8.64 -11.33
N GLN A 139 5.14 -9.61 -11.19
CA GLN A 139 5.48 -10.96 -10.71
C GLN A 139 6.49 -11.65 -11.64
N SER A 140 6.35 -11.45 -12.95
CA SER A 140 7.25 -12.04 -13.97
C SER A 140 8.31 -11.07 -14.51
N ARG A 141 8.06 -9.76 -14.44
CA ARG A 141 8.88 -8.71 -15.09
C ARG A 141 9.21 -7.53 -14.16
N PHE A 142 9.41 -7.79 -12.87
CA PHE A 142 9.68 -6.74 -11.86
C PHE A 142 10.76 -5.72 -12.24
N GLN A 143 11.85 -6.16 -12.89
CA GLN A 143 12.93 -5.25 -13.28
C GLN A 143 12.51 -4.19 -14.29
N SER A 144 11.64 -4.55 -15.24
CA SER A 144 11.12 -3.63 -16.24
C SER A 144 10.22 -2.59 -15.59
N VAL A 145 9.19 -3.07 -14.87
CA VAL A 145 8.25 -2.24 -14.11
C VAL A 145 8.97 -1.30 -13.15
N ARG A 146 9.95 -1.80 -12.39
CA ARG A 146 10.76 -0.98 -11.46
C ARG A 146 11.53 0.11 -12.20
N LYS A 147 12.22 -0.24 -13.30
CA LYS A 147 12.98 0.75 -14.08
C LYS A 147 12.05 1.84 -14.61
N ARG A 148 10.88 1.47 -15.14
CA ARG A 148 9.88 2.42 -15.63
C ARG A 148 9.38 3.33 -14.53
N PHE A 149 8.95 2.77 -13.40
CA PHE A 149 8.49 3.55 -12.25
C PHE A 149 9.54 4.54 -11.74
N VAL A 150 10.79 4.10 -11.58
CA VAL A 150 11.88 4.96 -11.11
C VAL A 150 12.18 6.08 -12.12
N ALA A 151 12.10 5.80 -13.42
CA ALA A 151 12.30 6.81 -14.46
C ALA A 151 11.22 7.90 -14.40
N GLU A 152 9.94 7.51 -14.35
CA GLU A 152 8.80 8.43 -14.25
C GLU A 152 8.84 9.25 -12.96
N LEU A 153 9.16 8.61 -11.81
CA LEU A 153 9.30 9.31 -10.54
C LEU A 153 10.45 10.32 -10.58
N LYS A 154 11.59 9.96 -11.19
CA LYS A 154 12.73 10.87 -11.35
C LYS A 154 12.37 12.06 -12.25
N GLU A 155 11.61 11.83 -13.33
CA GLU A 155 11.13 12.91 -14.20
C GLU A 155 10.22 13.86 -13.44
N LEU A 156 9.22 13.36 -12.72
CA LEU A 156 8.30 14.20 -11.93
C LEU A 156 9.04 14.98 -10.83
N ARG A 157 10.05 14.38 -10.20
CA ARG A 157 10.90 15.04 -9.19
C ARG A 157 11.76 16.16 -9.77
N SER A 158 12.06 16.13 -11.06
CA SER A 158 12.86 17.17 -11.73
C SER A 158 12.04 18.41 -12.08
N LYS A 159 10.71 18.31 -12.04
CA LYS A 159 9.77 19.42 -12.30
C LYS A 159 9.65 20.31 -11.07
N GLU A 160 9.28 21.57 -11.29
CA GLU A 160 9.08 22.52 -10.18
C GLU A 160 7.98 22.03 -9.21
N PRO A 161 8.18 22.21 -7.88
CA PRO A 161 7.16 21.89 -6.90
C PRO A 161 5.90 22.72 -7.13
N SER A 162 4.80 22.06 -7.46
CA SER A 162 3.48 22.66 -7.65
C SER A 162 2.41 21.67 -7.19
N PRO A 163 1.17 22.12 -6.91
CA PRO A 163 0.07 21.21 -6.60
C PRO A 163 -0.12 20.14 -7.68
N ILE A 164 0.04 20.48 -8.96
CA ILE A 164 -0.09 19.53 -10.08
C ILE A 164 1.03 18.48 -10.03
N THR A 165 2.27 18.91 -9.77
CA THR A 165 3.42 18.01 -9.61
C THR A 165 3.21 17.07 -8.41
N THR A 166 2.72 17.59 -7.27
CA THR A 166 2.38 16.80 -6.09
C THR A 166 1.33 15.74 -6.39
N HIS A 167 0.20 16.11 -7.01
CA HIS A 167 -0.84 15.15 -7.38
C HIS A 167 -0.38 14.14 -8.44
N SER A 168 0.52 14.54 -9.35
CA SER A 168 1.14 13.65 -10.34
C SER A 168 2.01 12.59 -9.66
N ILE A 169 2.83 13.00 -8.68
CA ILE A 169 3.65 12.08 -7.89
C ILE A 169 2.75 11.12 -7.10
N ILE A 170 1.71 11.63 -6.44
CA ILE A 170 0.76 10.81 -5.68
C ILE A 170 0.05 9.80 -6.59
N SER A 171 -0.43 10.23 -7.76
CA SER A 171 -1.11 9.35 -8.72
C SER A 171 -0.19 8.23 -9.22
N LEU A 172 1.08 8.55 -9.51
CA LEU A 172 2.10 7.56 -9.85
C LEU A 172 2.36 6.56 -8.72
N LEU A 173 2.43 7.03 -7.46
CA LEU A 173 2.62 6.18 -6.29
C LEU A 173 1.42 5.24 -6.05
N MET A 174 0.21 5.74 -6.24
CA MET A 174 -1.02 4.94 -6.15
C MET A 174 -1.11 3.88 -7.25
N GLY A 175 -0.59 4.16 -8.45
CA GLY A 175 -0.49 3.19 -9.54
C GLY A 175 0.36 1.95 -9.21
N MET A 176 1.18 2.02 -8.15
CA MET A 176 2.02 0.91 -7.69
C MET A 176 1.44 0.18 -6.46
N LYS A 177 0.22 0.53 -6.00
CA LYS A 177 -0.37 0.01 -4.75
C LYS A 177 -0.63 -1.50 -4.77
N PHE A 178 -0.94 -2.06 -5.94
CA PHE A 178 -1.19 -3.50 -6.12
C PHE A 178 0.06 -4.27 -6.51
N LEU A 179 1.25 -3.79 -6.17
CA LEU A 179 2.46 -4.61 -6.14
C LEU A 179 2.35 -5.68 -5.04
N GLU A 180 1.37 -6.57 -5.16
CA GLU A 180 1.31 -7.80 -4.42
C GLU A 180 2.40 -8.70 -4.99
N LEU A 181 3.55 -8.72 -4.31
CA LEU A 181 4.62 -9.67 -4.59
C LEU A 181 4.16 -11.08 -4.21
N LYS A 182 3.26 -11.67 -5.01
CA LYS A 182 2.92 -13.09 -4.98
C LYS A 182 4.08 -13.86 -5.65
N TRP A 183 5.16 -14.00 -4.88
CA TRP A 183 6.26 -14.98 -4.99
C TRP A 183 6.97 -15.22 -6.34
N PHE A 184 8.30 -14.97 -6.37
CA PHE A 184 9.31 -15.93 -6.88
C PHE A 184 10.73 -15.65 -6.32
N GLN A 185 11.37 -16.71 -5.79
CA GLN A 185 12.78 -16.87 -5.36
C GLN A 185 13.28 -16.05 -4.16
N LEU A 186 13.39 -16.75 -3.02
CA LEU A 186 14.27 -16.50 -1.86
C LEU A 186 15.74 -16.17 -2.23
N LYS A 187 16.13 -16.21 -3.51
CA LYS A 187 17.46 -15.86 -4.00
C LYS A 187 17.63 -14.36 -4.31
N ASN A 188 16.56 -13.57 -4.47
CA ASN A 188 16.66 -12.16 -4.88
C ASN A 188 15.84 -11.18 -4.03
N LEU A 189 15.82 -11.36 -2.71
CA LEU A 189 15.25 -10.40 -1.75
C LEU A 189 15.82 -8.98 -1.87
N LYS A 190 16.97 -8.78 -2.55
CA LYS A 190 17.56 -7.46 -2.85
C LYS A 190 16.66 -6.55 -3.71
N LEU A 191 15.66 -7.10 -4.42
CA LEU A 191 14.87 -6.36 -5.41
C LEU A 191 13.82 -5.40 -4.82
N PRO A 192 12.93 -5.83 -3.90
CA PRO A 192 12.02 -4.90 -3.21
C PRO A 192 12.80 -3.83 -2.43
N PHE A 193 13.93 -4.22 -1.80
CA PHE A 193 14.82 -3.30 -1.10
C PHE A 193 15.51 -2.27 -2.00
N SER A 194 15.73 -2.57 -3.28
CA SER A 194 16.22 -1.58 -4.24
C SER A 194 15.19 -0.49 -4.54
N LEU A 195 13.89 -0.80 -4.44
CA LEU A 195 12.81 0.17 -4.51
C LEU A 195 12.80 1.01 -3.21
N CYS A 196 13.10 0.36 -2.07
CA CYS A 196 13.37 1.03 -0.80
C CYS A 196 14.70 1.78 -0.73
N LYS A 197 15.63 1.69 -1.70
CA LYS A 197 16.73 2.68 -1.79
C LYS A 197 16.17 4.09 -2.02
N ASN A 198 14.95 4.22 -2.55
CA ASN A 198 14.20 5.48 -2.55
C ASN A 198 13.61 5.84 -1.17
N ALA A 199 13.87 5.09 -0.09
CA ALA A 199 13.55 5.53 1.27
C ALA A 199 14.34 6.80 1.64
N THR A 200 15.48 7.06 0.98
CA THR A 200 16.17 8.36 1.07
C THR A 200 15.31 9.50 0.54
N TYR A 201 14.59 9.27 -0.57
CA TYR A 201 13.66 10.27 -1.12
C TYR A 201 12.57 10.62 -0.11
N PHE A 202 12.06 9.66 0.67
CA PHE A 202 11.11 9.98 1.74
C PHE A 202 11.68 11.04 2.70
N LEU A 203 12.94 10.88 3.12
CA LEU A 203 13.60 11.80 4.05
C LEU A 203 13.80 13.19 3.44
N GLU A 204 14.00 13.27 2.12
CA GLU A 204 14.19 14.50 1.36
C GLU A 204 12.89 15.27 1.10
N VAL A 205 11.77 14.56 0.90
CA VAL A 205 10.48 15.19 0.59
C VAL A 205 10.06 16.10 1.73
N LYS A 206 9.56 17.30 1.43
CA LYS A 206 8.95 18.20 2.43
C LYS A 206 7.43 18.11 2.43
N ASP A 207 6.85 17.84 1.26
CA ASP A 207 5.42 17.72 1.04
C ASP A 207 4.80 16.56 1.83
N LYS A 208 3.76 16.85 2.62
CA LYS A 208 3.10 15.88 3.50
C LYS A 208 2.29 14.84 2.73
N ASP A 209 1.73 15.20 1.58
CA ASP A 209 0.82 14.36 0.80
C ASP A 209 1.62 13.36 -0.04
N ILE A 210 2.78 13.78 -0.56
CA ILE A 210 3.75 12.84 -1.18
C ILE A 210 4.28 11.87 -0.12
N LYS A 211 4.62 12.36 1.08
CA LYS A 211 5.02 11.50 2.21
C LYS A 211 3.94 10.49 2.56
N HIS A 212 2.67 10.88 2.53
CA HIS A 212 1.57 9.95 2.76
C HIS A 212 1.57 8.80 1.75
N ALA A 213 1.57 9.14 0.47
CA ALA A 213 1.51 8.17 -0.61
C ALA A 213 2.71 7.21 -0.59
N LEU A 214 3.92 7.73 -0.29
CA LEU A 214 5.11 6.89 -0.11
C LEU A 214 4.98 5.92 1.07
N ALA A 215 4.44 6.37 2.21
CA ALA A 215 4.24 5.52 3.37
C ALA A 215 3.25 4.38 3.06
N GLY A 216 2.14 4.69 2.38
CA GLY A 216 1.17 3.68 1.93
C GLY A 216 1.80 2.65 1.01
N LEU A 217 2.56 3.10 -0.01
CA LEU A 217 3.25 2.21 -0.94
C LEU A 217 4.24 1.27 -0.22
N PHE A 218 5.02 1.78 0.74
CA PHE A 218 5.94 0.92 1.48
C PHE A 218 5.22 -0.15 2.29
N VAL A 219 4.04 0.15 2.83
CA VAL A 219 3.27 -0.81 3.62
C VAL A 219 2.75 -1.95 2.74
N GLU A 220 2.20 -1.61 1.58
CA GLU A 220 1.73 -2.61 0.61
C GLU A 220 2.88 -3.50 0.09
N ILE A 221 4.09 -2.94 -0.06
CA ILE A 221 5.27 -3.73 -0.46
C ILE A 221 5.77 -4.63 0.69
N LEU A 222 5.77 -4.13 1.93
CA LEU A 222 6.40 -4.82 3.06
C LEU A 222 5.50 -5.88 3.71
N VAL A 223 4.17 -5.70 3.70
CA VAL A 223 3.22 -6.66 4.30
C VAL A 223 3.34 -8.06 3.67
N PRO A 224 3.45 -8.22 2.33
CA PRO A 224 3.74 -9.51 1.72
C PRO A 224 5.12 -10.03 2.08
N VAL A 225 6.19 -9.21 1.99
CA VAL A 225 7.57 -9.62 2.32
C VAL A 225 7.64 -10.20 3.73
N ALA A 226 7.04 -9.50 4.68
CA ALA A 226 6.90 -9.91 6.06
C ALA A 226 6.26 -11.30 6.26
N ALA A 227 5.22 -11.62 5.50
CA ALA A 227 4.53 -12.91 5.61
C ALA A 227 5.41 -14.08 5.14
N THR A 228 6.46 -13.80 4.35
CA THR A 228 7.32 -14.80 3.72
C THR A 228 8.63 -15.10 4.46
N VAL A 229 9.03 -14.26 5.42
CA VAL A 229 10.27 -14.46 6.19
C VAL A 229 10.11 -15.69 7.10
N LYS A 230 10.68 -16.82 6.69
CA LYS A 230 10.90 -18.00 7.55
C LYS A 230 12.26 -17.85 8.24
N ASN A 231 12.49 -18.57 9.35
CA ASN A 231 13.68 -18.47 10.23
C ASN A 231 15.08 -18.59 9.55
N GLU A 232 15.16 -18.75 8.22
CA GLU A 232 16.40 -18.96 7.45
C GLU A 232 16.63 -17.90 6.36
N VAL A 233 16.23 -16.64 6.58
CA VAL A 233 16.55 -15.57 5.62
C VAL A 233 17.84 -14.85 5.99
N ASN A 234 18.80 -14.93 5.08
CA ASN A 234 20.08 -14.19 5.04
C ASN A 234 20.07 -12.88 5.85
N VAL A 235 20.87 -12.84 6.94
CA VAL A 235 21.02 -11.75 7.92
C VAL A 235 21.06 -10.33 7.32
N PRO A 236 21.69 -10.06 6.14
CA PRO A 236 21.69 -8.72 5.56
C PRO A 236 20.32 -8.22 5.08
N CYS A 237 19.46 -9.11 4.56
CA CYS A 237 18.12 -8.73 4.10
C CYS A 237 17.23 -8.38 5.29
N LEU A 238 17.39 -9.10 6.40
CA LEU A 238 16.74 -8.82 7.66
C LEU A 238 17.17 -7.45 8.20
N LYS A 239 18.48 -7.17 8.21
CA LYS A 239 18.99 -5.88 8.67
C LYS A 239 18.46 -4.70 7.86
N THR A 240 18.45 -4.80 6.53
CA THR A 240 17.86 -3.76 5.66
C THR A 240 16.34 -3.65 5.86
N PHE A 241 15.64 -4.76 6.07
CA PHE A 241 14.21 -4.76 6.41
C PHE A 241 13.95 -4.06 7.75
N VAL A 242 14.76 -4.31 8.77
CA VAL A 242 14.69 -3.67 10.09
C VAL A 242 15.05 -2.19 10.02
N GLU A 243 16.01 -1.80 9.18
CA GLU A 243 16.33 -0.40 8.89
C GLU A 243 15.15 0.32 8.23
N ILE A 244 14.53 -0.29 7.22
CA ILE A 244 13.36 0.27 6.53
C ILE A 244 12.14 0.33 7.46
N ILE A 245 11.89 -0.72 8.25
CA ILE A 245 10.86 -0.68 9.30
C ILE A 245 11.16 0.45 10.27
N GLY A 246 12.39 0.62 10.74
CA GLY A 246 12.76 1.71 11.64
C GLY A 246 12.55 3.10 11.02
N ILE A 247 12.82 3.25 9.73
CA ILE A 247 12.54 4.47 8.98
C ILE A 247 11.03 4.67 8.92
N ILE A 248 10.26 3.76 8.33
CA ILE A 248 8.79 3.86 8.21
C ILE A 248 8.12 4.05 9.57
N PHE A 249 8.63 3.37 10.59
CA PHE A 249 8.23 3.55 11.97
C PHE A 249 8.42 5.00 12.43
N TRP A 250 9.63 5.54 12.28
CA TRP A 250 9.96 6.92 12.62
C TRP A 250 9.11 7.90 11.80
N LEU A 251 8.79 7.55 10.55
CA LEU A 251 7.93 8.33 9.66
C LEU A 251 6.47 8.34 10.09
N CYS A 252 5.92 7.18 10.45
CA CYS A 252 4.58 7.06 11.01
C CYS A 252 4.47 7.87 12.30
N VAL A 253 5.44 7.76 13.21
CA VAL A 253 5.48 8.55 14.45
C VAL A 253 5.63 10.04 14.21
N TYR A 254 6.59 10.44 13.37
CA TYR A 254 6.83 11.84 13.04
C TYR A 254 5.56 12.48 12.44
N HIS A 255 4.88 11.74 11.55
CA HIS A 255 3.66 12.22 10.91
C HIS A 255 2.44 12.22 11.84
N ILE A 256 2.24 11.17 12.64
CA ILE A 256 1.19 11.06 13.67
C ILE A 256 1.28 12.25 14.64
N LEU A 257 2.49 12.62 15.07
CA LEU A 257 2.69 13.69 16.06
C LEU A 257 2.63 15.10 15.44
N LYS A 258 3.14 15.28 14.21
CA LYS A 258 3.29 16.63 13.64
C LYS A 258 2.05 17.17 12.93
N HIS A 259 1.25 16.32 12.28
CA HIS A 259 0.22 16.81 11.35
C HIS A 259 -1.23 16.67 11.82
N ARG A 260 -1.51 15.93 12.91
CA ARG A 260 -2.85 15.78 13.53
C ARG A 260 -4.01 15.51 12.55
N ASP A 261 -3.74 14.93 11.38
CA ASP A 261 -4.77 14.54 10.43
C ASP A 261 -5.34 13.16 10.85
N PRO A 262 -6.64 13.04 11.18
CA PRO A 262 -7.20 11.80 11.70
C PRO A 262 -7.13 10.62 10.73
N LYS A 263 -7.28 10.85 9.42
CA LYS A 263 -7.21 9.79 8.40
C LYS A 263 -5.78 9.27 8.29
N MET A 264 -4.82 10.20 8.29
CA MET A 264 -3.39 9.90 8.26
C MET A 264 -2.92 9.13 9.49
N CYS A 265 -3.36 9.57 10.67
CA CYS A 265 -3.05 8.91 11.93
C CYS A 265 -3.50 7.44 11.93
N ARG A 266 -4.70 7.16 11.38
CA ARG A 266 -5.24 5.80 11.28
C ARG A 266 -4.41 4.92 10.35
N VAL A 267 -4.11 5.37 9.13
CA VAL A 267 -3.32 4.59 8.16
C VAL A 267 -1.91 4.33 8.69
N ALA A 268 -1.27 5.35 9.26
CA ALA A 268 0.07 5.22 9.84
C ALA A 268 0.09 4.25 11.04
N LEU A 269 -0.95 4.27 11.89
CA LEU A 269 -1.03 3.37 13.02
C LEU A 269 -1.31 1.92 12.61
N GLU A 270 -2.19 1.68 11.63
CA GLU A 270 -2.43 0.35 11.05
C GLU A 270 -1.15 -0.23 10.44
N SER A 271 -0.39 0.62 9.75
CA SER A 271 0.90 0.28 9.15
C SER A 271 1.93 -0.09 10.22
N LEU A 272 2.05 0.75 11.25
CA LEU A 272 2.88 0.49 12.43
C LEU A 272 2.52 -0.84 13.06
N TYR A 273 1.24 -1.02 13.37
CA TYR A 273 0.70 -2.19 14.04
C TYR A 273 1.10 -3.50 13.34
N ARG A 274 1.05 -3.53 12.00
CA ARG A 274 1.49 -4.69 11.20
C ARG A 274 3.00 -4.86 11.17
N LEU A 275 3.75 -3.80 10.89
CA LEU A 275 5.21 -3.90 10.79
C LEU A 275 5.83 -4.33 12.13
N LEU A 276 5.28 -3.84 13.24
CA LEU A 276 5.71 -4.24 14.58
C LEU A 276 5.42 -5.72 14.85
N TRP A 277 4.27 -6.23 14.42
CA TRP A 277 3.98 -7.68 14.52
C TRP A 277 5.04 -8.51 13.79
N VAL A 278 5.40 -8.12 12.58
CA VAL A 278 6.41 -8.85 11.78
C VAL A 278 7.75 -8.81 12.48
N TYR A 279 8.15 -7.62 12.94
CA TYR A 279 9.43 -7.41 13.56
C TYR A 279 9.58 -8.16 14.89
N MET A 280 8.55 -8.12 15.73
CA MET A 280 8.58 -8.80 17.02
C MET A 280 8.34 -10.29 16.87
N ILE A 281 7.29 -10.72 16.18
CA ILE A 281 6.81 -12.10 16.20
C ILE A 281 7.54 -12.97 15.16
N ARG A 282 7.69 -12.50 13.92
CA ARG A 282 8.30 -13.31 12.85
C ARG A 282 9.83 -13.27 12.88
N ILE A 283 10.37 -12.08 13.09
CA ILE A 283 11.82 -11.84 13.05
C ILE A 283 12.48 -12.11 14.41
N LYS A 284 11.67 -12.19 15.48
CA LYS A 284 12.14 -12.35 16.85
C LYS A 284 13.12 -11.28 17.31
N CYS A 285 13.03 -10.07 16.74
CA CYS A 285 13.67 -8.83 17.19
C CYS A 285 15.12 -8.95 17.72
N GLU A 286 16.09 -8.28 17.09
CA GLU A 286 17.49 -8.33 17.55
C GLU A 286 17.68 -7.75 18.97
N SER A 287 18.53 -8.38 19.79
CA SER A 287 18.82 -7.95 21.17
C SER A 287 19.91 -6.88 21.24
N ASN A 288 19.85 -5.87 20.36
CA ASN A 288 20.82 -4.77 20.32
C ASN A 288 20.27 -3.46 20.91
N THR A 289 21.17 -2.57 21.34
CA THR A 289 20.83 -1.28 21.95
C THR A 289 20.07 -0.36 21.00
N ALA A 290 20.41 -0.38 19.71
CA ALA A 290 19.72 0.41 18.68
C ALA A 290 18.23 0.05 18.57
N THR A 291 17.90 -1.24 18.67
CA THR A 291 16.53 -1.76 18.67
C THR A 291 15.75 -1.30 19.89
N GLN A 292 16.38 -1.37 21.07
CA GLN A 292 15.77 -0.89 22.30
C GLN A 292 15.49 0.63 22.25
N SER A 293 16.42 1.44 21.73
CA SER A 293 16.20 2.87 21.53
C SER A 293 15.06 3.16 20.55
N ARG A 294 14.95 2.38 19.47
CA ARG A 294 13.83 2.49 18.51
C ARG A 294 12.51 2.14 19.17
N LEU A 295 12.42 0.99 19.85
CA LEU A 295 11.24 0.56 20.63
C LEU A 295 10.81 1.62 21.65
N GLN A 296 11.77 2.20 22.37
CA GLN A 296 11.49 3.29 23.31
C GLN A 296 10.94 4.54 22.61
N SER A 297 11.49 4.90 21.44
CA SER A 297 10.94 5.98 20.63
C SER A 297 9.50 5.69 20.19
N ILE A 298 9.15 4.43 19.91
CA ILE A 298 7.77 4.03 19.61
C ILE A 298 6.85 4.31 20.78
N VAL A 299 7.22 3.74 21.92
CA VAL A 299 6.44 3.79 23.15
C VAL A 299 6.22 5.22 23.58
N ASN A 300 7.29 6.04 23.60
CA ASN A 300 7.20 7.45 23.98
C ASN A 300 6.32 8.27 23.02
N SER A 301 6.13 7.80 21.78
CA SER A 301 5.31 8.52 20.80
C SER A 301 3.84 8.16 20.91
N LEU A 302 3.53 6.88 21.14
CA LEU A 302 2.16 6.41 21.38
C LEU A 302 1.66 6.80 22.79
N PHE A 303 2.58 6.77 23.76
CA PHE A 303 2.33 7.03 25.17
C PHE A 303 3.31 8.09 25.71
N PRO A 304 3.13 9.38 25.37
CA PRO A 304 4.05 10.43 25.81
C PRO A 304 4.14 10.51 27.34
N LYS A 305 5.35 10.43 27.90
CA LYS A 305 5.58 10.53 29.36
C LYS A 305 5.11 11.90 29.86
N GLY A 306 4.32 11.93 30.93
CA GLY A 306 3.75 13.16 31.49
C GLY A 306 2.50 13.72 30.78
N SER A 307 2.10 13.17 29.63
CA SER A 307 0.83 13.52 28.98
C SER A 307 -0.33 12.70 29.56
N LYS A 308 -1.53 13.28 29.60
CA LYS A 308 -2.76 12.56 29.98
C LYS A 308 -3.37 11.74 28.84
N ALA A 309 -2.98 12.03 27.59
CA ALA A 309 -3.59 11.44 26.40
C ALA A 309 -2.71 10.35 25.77
N ILE A 310 -3.35 9.39 25.13
CA ILE A 310 -2.72 8.51 24.12
C ILE A 310 -2.71 9.20 22.77
N VAL A 311 -1.82 8.77 21.88
CA VAL A 311 -1.74 9.30 20.52
C VAL A 311 -1.76 8.15 19.51
N PRO A 312 -2.71 8.15 18.56
CA PRO A 312 -3.82 9.10 18.35
C PRO A 312 -4.99 8.89 19.34
N ARG A 313 -5.76 9.95 19.64
CA ARG A 313 -6.91 9.88 20.57
C ARG A 313 -8.12 9.14 19.97
N ASP A 314 -8.37 9.33 18.68
CA ASP A 314 -9.55 8.80 17.98
C ASP A 314 -9.29 7.39 17.42
N THR A 315 -8.64 6.54 18.19
CA THR A 315 -8.25 5.19 17.78
C THR A 315 -8.80 4.15 18.75
N PRO A 316 -9.36 3.04 18.24
CA PRO A 316 -9.71 1.89 19.05
C PRO A 316 -8.57 1.42 19.99
N LEU A 317 -8.87 1.32 21.30
CA LEU A 317 -7.88 0.97 22.33
C LEU A 317 -7.23 -0.41 22.10
N ASN A 318 -7.92 -1.32 21.40
CA ASN A 318 -7.44 -2.67 21.08
C ASN A 318 -6.14 -2.66 20.24
N ILE A 319 -5.92 -1.64 19.41
CA ILE A 319 -4.69 -1.52 18.62
C ILE A 319 -3.49 -1.32 19.55
N PHE A 320 -3.61 -0.42 20.53
CA PHE A 320 -2.57 -0.18 21.53
C PHE A 320 -2.30 -1.41 22.40
N VAL A 321 -3.35 -2.11 22.82
CA VAL A 321 -3.25 -3.36 23.58
C VAL A 321 -2.46 -4.41 22.79
N LYS A 322 -2.78 -4.60 21.51
CA LYS A 322 -2.09 -5.56 20.65
C LYS A 322 -0.64 -5.15 20.36
N ILE A 323 -0.34 -3.86 20.21
CA ILE A 323 1.04 -3.35 20.12
C ILE A 323 1.86 -3.79 21.34
N ILE A 324 1.31 -3.63 22.55
CA ILE A 324 1.99 -4.05 23.79
C ILE A 324 2.14 -5.58 23.82
N GLN A 325 1.11 -6.33 23.44
CA GLN A 325 1.18 -7.80 23.34
C GLN A 325 2.33 -8.24 22.42
N PHE A 326 2.49 -7.61 21.25
CA PHE A 326 3.54 -7.97 20.30
C PHE A 326 4.93 -7.67 20.86
N ILE A 327 5.09 -6.52 21.53
CA ILE A 327 6.38 -6.18 22.17
C ILE A 327 6.69 -7.19 23.27
N ALA A 328 5.70 -7.56 24.09
CA ALA A 328 5.87 -8.46 25.21
C ALA A 328 6.28 -9.88 24.81
N GLN A 329 5.94 -10.33 23.59
CA GLN A 329 6.30 -11.67 23.10
C GLN A 329 7.80 -11.94 23.17
N GLU A 330 8.62 -10.99 22.69
CA GLU A 330 10.08 -11.13 22.65
C GLU A 330 10.80 -10.23 23.67
N ARG A 331 10.09 -9.25 24.24
CA ARG A 331 10.65 -8.24 25.15
C ARG A 331 9.73 -7.99 26.34
N LEU A 332 9.37 -9.07 27.04
CA LEU A 332 8.46 -9.04 28.19
C LEU A 332 8.89 -8.02 29.26
N ASP A 333 10.15 -8.06 29.69
CA ASP A 333 10.69 -7.14 30.71
C ASP A 333 10.54 -5.66 30.30
N PHE A 334 10.85 -5.35 29.04
CA PHE A 334 10.71 -4.00 28.50
C PHE A 334 9.23 -3.59 28.44
N ALA A 335 8.36 -4.46 27.91
CA ALA A 335 6.93 -4.18 27.83
C ALA A 335 6.31 -3.91 29.21
N MET A 336 6.70 -4.69 30.22
CA MET A 336 6.21 -4.51 31.59
C MET A 336 6.75 -3.22 32.22
N LYS A 337 8.08 -3.04 32.25
CA LYS A 337 8.72 -1.92 32.96
C LYS A 337 8.51 -0.57 32.27
N GLU A 338 8.72 -0.51 30.95
CA GLU A 338 8.71 0.77 30.23
C GLU A 338 7.33 1.18 29.73
N ILE A 339 6.38 0.25 29.62
CA ILE A 339 5.04 0.52 29.09
C ILE A 339 3.96 0.30 30.15
N VAL A 340 3.73 -0.94 30.58
CA VAL A 340 2.60 -1.28 31.46
C VAL A 340 2.70 -0.54 32.80
N PHE A 341 3.85 -0.57 33.45
CA PHE A 341 4.06 0.11 34.74
C PHE A 341 3.99 1.64 34.62
N ASP A 342 4.50 2.22 33.52
CA ASP A 342 4.39 3.66 33.27
C ASP A 342 2.91 4.08 33.07
N LEU A 343 2.16 3.31 32.29
CA LEU A 343 0.73 3.57 32.04
C LEU A 343 -0.14 3.39 33.30
N LEU A 344 0.25 2.47 34.20
CA LEU A 344 -0.36 2.30 35.52
C LEU A 344 0.15 3.32 36.56
N SER A 345 1.13 4.16 36.19
CA SER A 345 1.77 5.13 37.09
C SER A 345 2.41 4.50 38.35
N VAL A 346 2.92 3.28 38.22
CA VAL A 346 3.63 2.59 39.31
C VAL A 346 4.87 3.40 39.71
N GLY A 347 5.03 3.67 41.00
CA GLY A 347 6.17 4.45 41.53
C GLY A 347 6.04 5.97 41.41
N ARG A 348 4.89 6.51 40.99
CA ARG A 348 4.61 7.97 40.99
C ARG A 348 3.66 8.37 42.13
N PRO A 349 3.81 9.58 42.71
CA PRO A 349 2.90 10.05 43.75
C PRO A 349 1.46 10.20 43.23
N ILE A 350 0.50 9.71 44.03
CA ILE A 350 -0.94 9.52 43.70
C ILE A 350 -1.69 10.80 43.27
N LYS A 351 -1.09 11.99 43.39
CA LYS A 351 -1.75 13.28 43.18
C LYS A 351 -2.24 13.56 41.74
N ILE A 352 -1.96 12.70 40.74
CA ILE A 352 -2.31 12.93 39.32
C ILE A 352 -2.87 11.66 38.62
N ILE A 353 -3.58 10.78 39.34
CA ILE A 353 -4.13 9.55 38.73
C ILE A 353 -5.54 9.80 38.18
N LEU A 354 -5.63 10.38 36.99
CA LEU A 354 -6.87 10.33 36.19
C LEU A 354 -6.49 10.27 34.71
N THR A 355 -6.02 9.09 34.28
CA THR A 355 -5.86 8.75 32.85
C THR A 355 -6.53 7.40 32.57
N PRO A 356 -7.87 7.32 32.65
CA PRO A 356 -8.61 6.06 32.57
C PRO A 356 -8.32 5.27 31.28
N GLU A 357 -8.06 5.96 30.17
CA GLU A 357 -7.67 5.33 28.89
C GLU A 357 -6.33 4.58 28.98
N ARG A 358 -5.31 5.21 29.58
CA ARG A 358 -3.97 4.61 29.75
C ARG A 358 -4.01 3.39 30.66
N MET A 359 -4.71 3.52 31.79
CA MET A 359 -4.91 2.41 32.73
C MET A 359 -5.69 1.26 32.07
N SER A 360 -6.74 1.57 31.31
CA SER A 360 -7.52 0.57 30.57
C SER A 360 -6.66 -0.18 29.56
N ILE A 361 -5.83 0.52 28.78
CA ILE A 361 -4.87 -0.11 27.86
C ILE A 361 -3.89 -1.02 28.62
N ALA A 362 -3.31 -0.52 29.72
CA ALA A 362 -2.31 -1.26 30.48
C ALA A 362 -2.87 -2.53 31.10
N LEU A 363 -4.04 -2.45 31.74
CA LEU A 363 -4.70 -3.61 32.35
C LEU A 363 -5.10 -4.64 31.29
N ARG A 364 -5.69 -4.20 30.17
CA ARG A 364 -6.06 -5.11 29.08
C ARG A 364 -4.82 -5.77 28.46
N ALA A 365 -3.74 -5.01 28.25
CA ALA A 365 -2.50 -5.56 27.73
C ALA A 365 -1.87 -6.56 28.71
N PHE A 366 -1.83 -6.24 30.00
CA PHE A 366 -1.34 -7.15 31.03
C PHE A 366 -2.12 -8.46 31.04
N LEU A 367 -3.46 -8.40 31.05
CA LEU A 367 -4.31 -9.59 31.04
C LEU A 367 -4.07 -10.45 29.81
N VAL A 368 -4.03 -9.84 28.62
CA VAL A 368 -3.79 -10.57 27.37
C VAL A 368 -2.41 -11.22 27.36
N VAL A 369 -1.37 -10.54 27.84
CA VAL A 369 -0.01 -11.10 27.93
C VAL A 369 0.05 -12.23 28.96
N ALA A 370 -0.55 -12.05 30.13
CA ALA A 370 -0.59 -13.07 31.18
C ALA A 370 -1.33 -14.34 30.70
N ASP A 371 -2.49 -14.17 30.05
CA ASP A 371 -3.27 -15.27 29.47
C ASP A 371 -2.47 -16.02 28.39
N SER A 372 -1.79 -15.29 27.49
CA SER A 372 -0.92 -15.89 26.46
C SER A 372 0.20 -16.74 27.08
N LEU A 373 0.82 -16.26 28.17
CA LEU A 373 1.86 -16.99 28.90
C LEU A 373 1.32 -18.23 29.62
N GLN A 374 0.11 -18.12 30.20
CA GLN A 374 -0.52 -19.20 30.96
C GLN A 374 -0.98 -20.34 30.04
N GLN A 375 -1.62 -20.01 28.92
CA GLN A 375 -2.14 -20.99 27.97
C GLN A 375 -1.03 -21.61 27.08
N LYS A 376 0.19 -21.04 27.11
CA LYS A 376 1.26 -21.35 26.13
C LYS A 376 0.75 -21.23 24.69
N GLU A 377 -0.12 -20.26 24.44
CA GLU A 377 -0.62 -20.02 23.09
C GLU A 377 0.56 -19.72 22.16
N GLY A 378 0.45 -20.19 20.91
CA GLY A 378 1.42 -19.89 19.88
C GLY A 378 1.46 -18.40 19.52
N ASP A 379 2.30 -18.06 18.55
CA ASP A 379 2.46 -16.69 18.08
C ASP A 379 1.11 -16.03 17.72
N PRO A 380 0.84 -14.78 18.16
CA PRO A 380 -0.41 -14.10 17.85
C PRO A 380 -0.59 -13.98 16.33
N PRO A 381 -1.82 -14.09 15.79
CA PRO A 381 -2.05 -14.02 14.36
C PRO A 381 -1.72 -12.64 13.79
N MET A 382 -1.29 -12.62 12.52
CA MET A 382 -1.02 -11.36 11.81
C MET A 382 -2.27 -10.49 11.77
N PRO A 383 -2.14 -9.18 12.04
CA PRO A 383 -3.25 -8.26 11.91
C PRO A 383 -3.85 -8.27 10.51
N ARG A 384 -5.17 -8.50 10.42
CA ARG A 384 -5.92 -8.36 9.16
C ARG A 384 -6.43 -6.93 9.06
N THR A 385 -6.45 -6.37 7.86
CA THR A 385 -7.17 -5.12 7.60
C THR A 385 -8.61 -5.31 8.01
N VAL A 386 -9.05 -4.59 9.05
CA VAL A 386 -10.47 -4.29 9.18
C VAL A 386 -10.75 -3.43 7.97
N GLY A 387 -11.39 -4.03 6.97
CA GLY A 387 -11.67 -3.35 5.71
C GLY A 387 -12.22 -1.97 6.02
N VAL A 388 -11.52 -0.93 5.55
CA VAL A 388 -12.26 0.26 5.16
C VAL A 388 -13.18 -0.30 4.10
N LEU A 389 -14.47 -0.41 4.42
CA LEU A 389 -15.48 -0.60 3.40
C LEU A 389 -15.09 0.36 2.27
N PRO A 390 -14.73 -0.12 1.07
CA PRO A 390 -14.81 0.76 -0.07
C PRO A 390 -16.25 1.27 -0.03
N SER A 391 -16.41 2.59 -0.01
CA SER A 391 -17.67 3.17 -0.41
C SER A 391 -18.01 2.55 -1.78
N GLY A 392 -18.93 1.60 -1.81
CA GLY A 392 -19.31 0.87 -3.01
C GLY A 392 -19.11 -0.65 -2.90
N ASN A 393 -20.23 -1.36 -2.88
CA ASN A 393 -20.36 -2.82 -2.87
C ASN A 393 -19.47 -3.54 -3.90
N THR A 394 -18.61 -4.44 -3.42
CA THR A 394 -18.30 -5.70 -4.11
C THR A 394 -18.14 -6.81 -3.09
N LEU A 395 -19.27 -7.31 -2.59
CA LEU A 395 -19.37 -8.62 -1.95
C LEU A 395 -19.08 -9.69 -3.01
N ARG A 396 -17.79 -10.03 -3.23
CA ARG A 396 -17.42 -11.34 -3.77
C ARG A 396 -17.49 -12.34 -2.61
N VAL A 397 -18.66 -12.93 -2.42
CA VAL A 397 -18.83 -14.09 -1.55
C VAL A 397 -18.19 -15.29 -2.26
N LYS A 398 -17.01 -15.72 -1.81
CA LYS A 398 -16.54 -17.09 -2.08
C LYS A 398 -17.41 -18.03 -1.25
N ARG A 399 -18.34 -18.76 -1.88
CA ARG A 399 -18.91 -19.97 -1.30
C ARG A 399 -17.95 -21.11 -1.58
N HIS A 400 -17.50 -21.76 -0.52
CA HIS A 400 -16.90 -23.07 -0.59
C HIS A 400 -18.00 -24.08 -0.93
N SER A 401 -17.73 -24.94 -1.89
CA SER A 401 -18.31 -26.28 -2.04
C SER A 401 -17.15 -27.25 -2.13
#